data_AF-A0A349VL95-F1
#
_entry.id   AF-A0A349VL95-F1
#
_cell.length_a   1.000
_cell.length_b   1.000
_cell.length_c   1.000
_cell.angle_alpha   90.00
_cell.angle_beta   90.00
_cell.angle_gamma   90.00
#
_symmetry.space_group_name_H-M   'P 1'
#
loop_
_entity.id
_entity.type
_entity.pdbx_description
1 polymer ?
#
loop_
_entity_poly.entity_id
_entity_poly.type
_entity_poly.pdbx_seq_one_letter_code
_entity_poly.pdbx_strand_id
1 'polypeptide(L)' 'MAVKINDGAQRAATAVMANLLLQVLQKHSLVTTKAMEVLQSYARFPLKNWNGTTVGSVEPVSFAEL' A
#
# COMPACT_ATOMS: atom_id res chain seq x y z
N MET A 1 -27.50 -7.44 -11.47
CA MET A 1 -27.04 -7.73 -10.10
C MET A 1 -25.52 -7.59 -10.10
N ALA A 2 -25.00 -6.42 -9.72
CA ALA A 2 -23.57 -6.18 -9.74
C ALA A 2 -22.96 -6.95 -8.57
N VAL A 3 -22.15 -7.98 -8.87
CA VAL A 3 -21.25 -8.59 -7.89
C VAL A 3 -20.35 -7.45 -7.42
N LYS A 4 -20.63 -6.89 -6.23
CA LYS A 4 -19.73 -5.95 -5.55
C LYS A 4 -18.48 -6.75 -5.20
N ILE A 5 -17.56 -6.83 -6.15
CA ILE A 5 -16.20 -7.30 -5.91
C ILE A 5 -15.73 -6.48 -4.72
N ASN A 6 -15.34 -7.18 -3.66
CA ASN A 6 -15.01 -6.60 -2.37
C ASN A 6 -13.76 -5.71 -2.52
N ASP A 7 -13.96 -4.45 -2.91
CA ASP A 7 -12.91 -3.46 -3.20
C ASP A 7 -11.92 -3.31 -2.04
N GLY A 8 -12.35 -3.59 -0.80
CA GLY A 8 -11.49 -3.57 0.38
C GLY A 8 -10.37 -4.61 0.32
N ALA A 9 -10.69 -5.85 -0.07
CA ALA A 9 -9.71 -6.93 -0.14
C ALA A 9 -8.69 -6.69 -1.27
N GLN A 10 -9.16 -6.22 -2.42
CA GLN A 10 -8.30 -5.86 -3.54
C GLN A 10 -7.36 -4.70 -3.18
N ARG A 11 -7.89 -3.64 -2.55
CA ARG A 11 -7.08 -2.50 -2.10
C ARG A 11 -6.04 -2.90 -1.06
N ALA A 12 -6.39 -3.77 -0.10
CA ALA A 12 -5.46 -4.30 0.87
C ALA A 12 -4.34 -5.10 0.19
N ALA A 13 -4.68 -5.99 -0.76
CA ALA A 13 -3.69 -6.75 -1.52
C ALA A 13 -2.75 -5.85 -2.34
N THR A 14 -3.28 -4.81 -3.00
CA THR A 14 -2.48 -3.84 -3.75
C THR A 14 -1.47 -3.12 -2.85
N ALA A 15 -1.89 -2.68 -1.66
CA ALA A 15 -0.99 -1.98 -0.75
C ALA A 15 0.08 -2.88 -0.14
N VAL A 16 -0.26 -4.13 0.20
CA VAL A 16 0.71 -5.12 0.69
C VAL A 16 1.76 -5.42 -0.39
N MET A 17 1.32 -5.63 -1.64
CA MET A 17 2.25 -5.87 -2.76
C MET A 17 3.13 -4.65 -3.06
N ALA A 18 2.58 -3.43 -2.99
CA ALA A 18 3.37 -2.21 -3.14
C ALA A 18 4.44 -2.07 -2.05
N ASN A 19 4.10 -2.40 -0.81
CA ASN A 19 5.04 -2.37 0.31
C ASN A 19 6.15 -3.44 0.15
N LEU A 20 5.79 -4.65 -0.29
CA LEU A 20 6.76 -5.72 -0.56
C LEU A 20 7.73 -5.34 -1.68
N LEU A 21 7.22 -4.78 -2.78
CA LEU A 21 8.04 -4.31 -3.90
C LEU A 21 8.99 -3.19 -3.44
N LEU A 22 8.51 -2.25 -2.64
CA LEU A 22 9.35 -1.17 -2.10
C LEU A 22 10.51 -1.74 -1.26
N GLN A 23 10.25 -2.72 -0.40
CA GLN A 23 11.27 -3.37 0.43
C GLN A 23 12.33 -4.11 -0.41
N VAL A 24 11.90 -4.92 -1.38
CA VAL A 24 12.82 -5.67 -2.26
C VAL A 24 13.69 -4.71 -3.05
N LEU A 25 13.08 -3.67 -3.64
CA LEU A 25 13.79 -2.71 -4.47
C LEU A 25 14.79 -1.87 -3.64
N GLN A 26 14.40 -1.42 -2.44
CA GLN A 26 15.30 -0.71 -1.51
C GLN A 26 16.49 -1.58 -1.09
N LYS A 27 16.24 -2.84 -0.71
CA LYS A 27 17.28 -3.79 -0.30
C LYS A 27 18.35 -4.00 -1.37
N HIS A 28 17.95 -4.00 -2.64
CA HIS A 28 18.85 -4.25 -3.76
C HIS A 28 19.39 -2.96 -4.41
N SER A 29 19.09 -1.77 -3.88
CA SER A 29 19.46 -0.47 -4.47
C SER A 29 19.02 -0.32 -5.94
N LEU A 30 17.89 -0.93 -6.32
CA LEU A 30 17.41 -1.01 -7.71
C LEU A 30 16.40 0.10 -8.06
N VAL A 31 16.22 1.10 -7.20
CA VAL A 31 15.05 2.00 -7.25
C VAL A 31 15.44 3.38 -7.72
N THR A 32 14.78 3.84 -8.79
CA THR A 32 14.77 5.27 -9.13
C THR A 32 13.88 6.02 -8.14
N THR A 33 14.18 7.29 -7.87
CA THR A 33 13.36 8.16 -7.00
C THR A 33 11.89 8.13 -7.40
N LYS A 34 11.60 8.06 -8.71
CA LYS A 34 10.23 8.02 -9.22
C LYS A 34 9.49 6.72 -8.88
N ALA A 35 10.16 5.57 -8.97
CA ALA A 35 9.55 4.29 -8.60
C ALA A 35 9.26 4.22 -7.10
N MET A 36 10.12 4.84 -6.27
CA MET A 36 9.92 4.94 -4.83
C MET A 36 8.67 5.78 -4.47
N GLU A 37 8.50 6.96 -5.08
CA GLU A 37 7.31 7.79 -4.88
C GLU A 37 6.01 7.07 -5.26
N VAL A 38 6.02 6.39 -6.40
CA VAL A 38 4.84 5.66 -6.91
C VAL A 38 4.46 4.55 -5.94
N LEU A 39 5.42 3.74 -5.49
CA LEU A 39 5.16 2.65 -4.55
C LEU A 39 4.71 3.15 -3.17
N GLN A 40 5.28 4.25 -2.67
CA GLN A 40 4.81 4.89 -1.43
C GLN A 40 3.37 5.39 -1.54
N SER A 41 2.96 5.90 -2.72
CA SER A 41 1.58 6.34 -2.94
C SER A 41 0.56 5.19 -2.91
N TYR A 42 0.96 3.98 -3.29
CA TYR A 42 0.12 2.78 -3.19
C TYR A 42 0.15 2.13 -1.81
N ALA A 43 1.29 2.22 -1.11
CA ALA A 43 1.45 1.70 0.25
C ALA A 43 0.69 2.54 1.29
N ARG A 44 0.46 3.83 1.02
CA ARG A 44 -0.35 4.73 1.84
C ARG A 44 -1.76 4.84 1.32
N PHE A 45 -2.72 4.22 2.00
CA PHE A 45 -4.12 4.42 1.66
C PHE A 45 -5.03 4.47 2.89
N PRO A 46 -6.06 5.35 2.86
CA PRO A 46 -7.03 5.43 3.95
C PRO A 46 -7.96 4.22 3.92
N LEU A 47 -8.07 3.55 5.07
CA LEU A 47 -9.06 2.53 5.34
C LEU A 47 -10.39 3.23 5.61
N LYS A 48 -11.42 2.87 4.84
CA LYS A 48 -12.77 3.39 5.00
C LYS A 48 -13.69 2.24 5.38
N ASN A 49 -14.59 2.46 6.32
CA ASN A 49 -15.65 1.51 6.64
C ASN A 49 -16.75 1.55 5.55
N TRP A 50 -17.79 0.73 5.72
CA TRP A 50 -18.86 0.57 4.73
C TRP A 50 -19.65 1.86 4.44
N ASN A 51 -19.69 2.82 5.37
CA ASN A 51 -20.37 4.09 5.19
C ASN A 51 -19.45 5.20 4.64
N GLY A 52 -18.22 4.83 4.25
CA GLY A 52 -17.23 5.75 3.66
C GLY A 52 -16.43 6.56 4.68
N THR A 53 -16.67 6.38 5.98
CA THR A 53 -15.90 7.05 7.04
C THR A 53 -14.51 6.44 7.14
N THR A 54 -13.50 7.30 7.18
CA THR A 54 -12.11 6.89 7.42
C THR A 54 -11.98 6.33 8.83
N VAL A 55 -11.49 5.09 8.94
CA VAL A 55 -11.27 4.38 10.21
C VAL A 55 -9.79 4.13 10.51
N GLY A 56 -8.90 4.51 9.58
CA GLY A 56 -7.46 4.41 9.75
C GLY A 56 -6.72 4.61 8.43
N SER A 57 -5.41 4.43 8.44
CA SER A 57 -4.57 4.34 7.24
C SER A 57 -3.64 3.14 7.35
N VAL A 58 -3.26 2.58 6.20
CA VAL A 58 -2.10 1.72 6.13
C VAL A 58 -0.90 2.61 5.86
N GLU A 59 0.14 2.49 6.69
CA GLU A 59 1.40 3.21 6.52
C GLU A 59 2.54 2.22 6.19
N PRO A 60 3.52 2.60 5.38
CA PRO A 60 4.74 1.82 5.19
C PRO A 60 5.45 1.64 6.53
N VAL A 61 5.85 0.42 6.85
CA VAL A 61 6.66 0.13 8.04
C VAL A 61 8.09 0.65 7.79
N SER A 62 8.55 1.58 8.62
CA SER A 62 9.93 2.07 8.59
C SER A 62 10.82 1.12 9.39
N PHE A 63 11.65 0.32 8.73
CA PHE A 63 12.75 -0.39 9.39
C PHE A 63 13.92 0.58 9.62
N ALA A 64 13.80 1.44 10.62
CA ALA A 64 14.94 2.24 11.07
C ALA A 64 15.83 1.48 12.07
N GLU A 65 15.45 0.27 12.51
CA GLU A 65 16.17 -0.50 13.52
C GLU A 65 16.05 -2.01 13.23
N LEU A 66 16.95 -2.56 12.40
CA LEU A 66 17.33 -3.98 12.39
C LEU A 66 18.84 -4.09 12.25
#